data_AF-A0A927YT20-F1
#
_entry.id   AF-A0A927YT20-F1
#
_cell.length_a   1.000
_cell.length_b   1.000
_cell.length_c   1.000
_cell.angle_alpha   90.00
_cell.angle_beta   90.00
_cell.angle_gamma   90.00
#
_symmetry.space_group_name_H-M   'P 1'
#
loop_
_entity.id
_entity.type
_entity.pdbx_description
1 polymer ?
#
loop_
_entity_poly.entity_id
_entity_poly.type
_entity_poly.pdbx_seq_one_letter_code
_entity_poly.pdbx_strand_id
1 'polypeptide(L)'
;MVSLINEYVSKIELKTDDMTKAIFSAALSNIDNIKSSSVIIKSNHYIVDIKLNEYDIDKSLAVANLFMERTRYHYSAYYIRFNEGDRVRYRYASCKENKEGFYCDIVIG
;
A
#
# COMPACT_ATOMS: atom_id res chain seq x y z
N MET A 1 3.83 -18.89 0.66
CA MET A 1 2.95 -17.75 0.31
C MET A 1 3.67 -16.41 0.46
N VAL A 2 4.34 -16.13 1.60
CA VAL A 2 5.26 -14.97 1.76
C VAL A 2 6.38 -14.97 0.69
N SER A 3 6.77 -16.14 0.20
CA SER A 3 7.78 -16.32 -0.85
C SER A 3 7.41 -15.67 -2.19
N LEU A 4 6.13 -15.68 -2.60
CA LEU A 4 5.72 -15.23 -3.93
C LEU A 4 5.81 -13.72 -4.09
N ILE A 5 5.39 -12.95 -3.09
CA ILE A 5 5.56 -11.50 -3.13
C ILE A 5 7.03 -11.11 -3.07
N ASN A 6 7.85 -11.83 -2.29
CA ASN A 6 9.29 -11.58 -2.24
C ASN A 6 9.94 -11.86 -3.60
N GLU A 7 9.53 -12.92 -4.28
CA GLU A 7 9.99 -13.23 -5.63
C GLU A 7 9.54 -12.16 -6.64
N TYR A 8 8.29 -11.70 -6.58
CA TYR A 8 7.81 -10.61 -7.41
C TYR A 8 8.61 -9.32 -7.17
N VAL A 9 8.79 -8.93 -5.90
CA VAL A 9 9.55 -7.74 -5.50
C VAL A 9 11.02 -7.84 -5.92
N SER A 10 11.62 -9.04 -5.92
CA SER A 10 13.00 -9.23 -6.40
C SER A 10 13.18 -9.05 -7.92
N LYS A 11 12.08 -9.06 -8.69
CA LYS A 11 12.10 -8.92 -10.16
C LYS A 11 11.81 -7.49 -10.63
N ILE A 12 11.49 -6.58 -9.72
CA ILE A 12 11.19 -5.18 -10.02
C ILE A 12 12.28 -4.26 -9.49
N GLU A 13 12.49 -3.13 -10.17
CA GLU A 13 13.39 -2.08 -9.72
C GLU A 13 12.61 -1.15 -8.78
N LEU A 14 12.84 -1.31 -7.48
CA LEU A 14 12.17 -0.51 -6.46
C LEU A 14 12.70 0.92 -6.44
N LYS A 15 11.81 1.88 -6.66
CA LYS A 15 12.09 3.31 -6.50
C LYS A 15 11.28 3.89 -5.35
N THR A 16 11.99 4.61 -4.48
CA THR A 16 11.39 5.42 -3.41
C THR A 16 11.69 6.88 -3.64
N ASP A 17 10.65 7.69 -3.84
CA ASP A 17 10.76 9.12 -4.07
C ASP A 17 9.61 9.89 -3.42
N ASP A 18 9.82 11.20 -3.24
CA ASP A 18 8.83 12.07 -2.61
C ASP A 18 7.57 12.28 -3.48
N MET A 19 7.67 12.09 -4.80
CA MET A 19 6.52 12.22 -5.71
C MET A 19 5.51 11.10 -5.46
N THR A 20 5.97 9.85 -5.39
CA THR A 20 5.14 8.68 -5.12
C THR A 20 4.61 8.73 -3.69
N LYS A 21 5.41 9.20 -2.73
CA LYS A 21 4.92 9.48 -1.37
C LYS A 21 3.78 10.51 -1.38
N ALA A 22 3.91 11.59 -2.16
CA ALA A 22 2.84 12.58 -2.30
C ALA A 22 1.59 12.00 -2.97
N ILE A 23 1.75 11.14 -3.99
CA ILE A 23 0.64 10.41 -4.62
C ILE A 23 -0.08 9.52 -3.60
N PHE A 24 0.64 8.81 -2.74
CA PHE A 24 0.04 7.97 -1.70
C PHE A 24 -0.73 8.79 -0.68
N SER A 25 -0.16 9.91 -0.23
CA SER A 25 -0.86 10.84 0.68
C SER A 25 -2.12 11.42 0.02
N ALA A 26 -2.05 11.81 -1.26
CA ALA A 26 -3.19 12.31 -2.00
C ALA A 26 -4.26 11.23 -2.22
N ALA A 27 -3.87 9.98 -2.45
CA ALA A 27 -4.79 8.86 -2.61
C ALA A 27 -5.64 8.58 -1.35
N LEU A 28 -5.13 8.94 -0.17
CA LEU A 28 -5.82 8.81 1.11
C LEU A 28 -6.61 10.06 1.50
N SER A 29 -6.43 11.18 0.79
CA SER A 29 -7.20 12.39 1.04
C SER A 29 -8.69 12.19 0.72
N ASN A 30 -9.55 12.85 1.48
CA ASN A 30 -11.01 12.85 1.31
C ASN A 30 -11.67 11.45 1.42
N ILE A 31 -11.12 10.58 2.27
CA ILE A 31 -11.78 9.32 2.66
C ILE A 31 -12.36 9.51 4.06
N ASP A 32 -13.68 9.63 4.16
CA ASP A 32 -14.40 10.02 5.39
C ASP A 32 -14.14 9.11 6.60
N ASN A 33 -13.74 7.86 6.36
CA ASN A 33 -13.52 6.88 7.42
C ASN A 33 -12.08 6.87 7.98
N ILE A 34 -11.19 7.73 7.48
CA ILE A 34 -9.80 7.83 7.95
C ILE A 34 -9.70 8.94 8.99
N LYS A 35 -9.29 8.57 10.21
CA LYS A 35 -9.00 9.51 11.30
C LYS A 35 -7.66 10.21 11.09
N SER A 36 -6.64 9.44 10.70
CA SER A 36 -5.30 9.94 10.42
C SER A 36 -4.58 8.96 9.49
N SER A 37 -3.69 9.47 8.66
CA SER A 37 -2.79 8.64 7.87
C SER A 37 -1.39 9.22 7.82
N SER A 38 -0.41 8.36 7.59
CA SER A 38 0.97 8.77 7.36
C SER A 38 1.63 7.88 6.31
N VAL A 39 2.52 8.48 5.52
CA VAL A 39 3.33 7.75 4.53
C VAL A 39 4.79 8.01 4.84
N ILE A 40 5.55 6.94 5.09
CA ILE A 40 6.96 6.99 5.47
C ILE A 40 7.76 6.19 4.45
N ILE A 41 8.95 6.68 4.09
CA ILE A 41 9.91 5.91 3.28
C ILE A 41 10.88 5.25 4.25
N LYS A 42 11.02 3.92 4.17
CA LYS A 42 11.98 3.17 4.97
C LYS A 42 12.85 2.32 4.04
N SER A 43 14.14 2.67 3.97
CA SER A 43 15.08 2.05 3.03
C SER A 43 14.60 2.18 1.58
N ASN A 44 14.02 1.13 1.01
CA ASN A 44 13.58 1.02 -0.38
C ASN A 44 12.09 0.67 -0.53
N HIS A 45 11.29 0.88 0.52
CA HIS A 45 9.84 0.68 0.46
C HIS A 45 9.09 1.76 1.24
N TYR A 46 7.80 1.86 0.96
CA TYR A 46 6.91 2.77 1.68
C TYR A 46 6.17 2.03 2.79
N ILE A 47 5.88 2.74 3.87
CA ILE A 47 4.98 2.31 4.92
C ILE A 47 3.82 3.31 4.94
N VAL A 48 2.61 2.79 4.72
CA VAL A 48 1.38 3.56 4.69
C VAL A 48 0.58 3.16 5.93
N ASP A 49 0.62 4.00 6.96
CA ASP A 49 -0.11 3.78 8.21
C ASP A 49 -1.44 4.53 8.15
N ILE A 50 -2.54 3.82 8.34
CA ILE A 50 -3.91 4.33 8.23
C ILE A 50 -4.65 3.98 9.52
N LYS A 51 -5.13 5.01 10.20
CA LYS A 51 -6.00 4.85 11.36
C LYS A 51 -7.43 5.19 10.97
N LEU A 52 -8.34 4.25 11.15
CA LEU A 52 -9.77 4.45 10.94
C LEU A 52 -10.41 5.14 12.15
N ASN A 53 -11.58 5.73 11.93
CA ASN A 53 -12.37 6.29 13.05
C ASN A 53 -12.84 5.17 13.99
N GLU A 54 -13.29 4.08 13.40
CA GLU A 54 -13.67 2.83 14.06
C GLU A 54 -13.16 1.69 13.19
N TYR A 55 -12.32 0.83 13.77
CA TYR A 55 -11.77 -0.31 13.05
C TYR A 55 -12.86 -1.33 12.76
N ASP A 56 -12.95 -1.69 11.49
CA ASP A 56 -13.81 -2.75 10.98
C ASP A 56 -13.14 -3.36 9.74
N ILE A 57 -13.30 -4.67 9.57
CA ILE A 57 -12.61 -5.41 8.50
C ILE A 57 -13.12 -4.96 7.13
N ASP A 58 -14.42 -4.76 6.97
CA ASP A 58 -15.01 -4.36 5.68
C ASP A 58 -14.64 -2.92 5.34
N LYS A 59 -14.67 -2.03 6.33
CA LYS A 59 -14.16 -0.66 6.22
C LYS A 59 -12.67 -0.64 5.83
N SER A 60 -11.84 -1.49 6.45
CA SER A 60 -10.41 -1.58 6.13
C SER A 60 -10.17 -2.07 4.70
N LEU A 61 -10.98 -3.03 4.24
CA LEU A 61 -10.92 -3.56 2.88
C LEU A 61 -11.32 -2.51 1.85
N ALA A 62 -12.38 -1.73 2.12
CA ALA A 62 -12.81 -0.65 1.25
C ALA A 62 -11.72 0.41 1.07
N VAL A 63 -11.07 0.82 2.18
CA VAL A 63 -9.96 1.78 2.13
C VAL A 63 -8.76 1.21 1.37
N ALA A 64 -8.38 -0.04 1.62
CA ALA A 64 -7.28 -0.70 0.92
C ALA A 64 -7.52 -0.81 -0.59
N ASN A 65 -8.72 -1.23 -1.00
CA ASN A 65 -9.10 -1.35 -2.41
C ASN A 65 -9.04 0.01 -3.12
N LEU A 66 -9.61 1.04 -2.50
CA LEU A 66 -9.60 2.39 -3.06
C LEU A 66 -8.17 2.95 -3.18
N PHE A 67 -7.33 2.72 -2.16
CA PHE A 67 -5.94 3.12 -2.19
C PHE A 67 -5.16 2.42 -3.31
N MET A 68 -5.32 1.10 -3.45
CA MET A 68 -4.65 0.33 -4.51
C MET A 68 -5.15 0.72 -5.90
N GLU A 69 -6.44 0.98 -6.07
CA GLU A 69 -7.01 1.44 -7.33
C GLU A 69 -6.41 2.77 -7.78
N ARG A 70 -6.24 3.72 -6.85
CA ARG A 70 -5.69 5.05 -7.12
C ARG A 70 -4.17 5.07 -7.35
N THR A 71 -3.44 4.04 -6.90
CA THR A 71 -1.98 4.05 -6.87
C THR A 71 -1.31 3.03 -7.78
N ARG A 72 -2.03 2.00 -8.23
CA ARG A 72 -1.45 0.94 -9.07
C ARG A 72 -1.02 1.47 -10.43
N TYR A 73 0.11 0.96 -10.91
CA TYR A 73 0.41 1.03 -12.33
C TYR A 73 -0.47 0.04 -13.09
N HIS A 74 -0.83 0.40 -14.33
CA HIS A 74 -1.67 -0.45 -15.18
C HIS A 74 -1.00 -1.78 -15.57
N TYR A 75 0.32 -1.81 -15.66
CA TYR A 75 1.05 -2.97 -16.16
C TYR A 75 0.98 -4.16 -15.21
N SER A 76 1.33 -3.99 -13.93
CA SER A 76 1.16 -5.06 -12.95
C SER A 76 1.00 -4.54 -11.53
N ALA A 77 0.22 -5.28 -10.74
CA ALA A 77 0.00 -5.05 -9.33
C ALA A 77 -0.17 -6.41 -8.62
N TYR A 78 0.47 -6.56 -7.46
CA TYR A 78 0.39 -7.76 -6.64
C TYR A 78 0.29 -7.38 -5.17
N TYR A 79 -0.62 -8.00 -4.43
CA TYR A 79 -0.74 -7.78 -2.99
C TYR A 79 -1.14 -9.04 -2.24
N ILE A 80 -0.74 -9.10 -0.96
CA ILE A 80 -1.15 -10.13 -0.01
C ILE A 80 -1.62 -9.45 1.27
N ARG A 81 -2.76 -9.91 1.81
CA ARG A 81 -3.33 -9.45 3.07
C ARG A 81 -2.94 -10.37 4.23
N PHE A 82 -2.60 -9.77 5.37
CA PHE A 82 -2.37 -10.40 6.65
C PHE A 82 -3.34 -9.81 7.67
N ASN A 83 -4.15 -10.65 8.30
CA ASN A 83 -5.03 -10.23 9.39
C ASN A 83 -4.25 -10.34 10.70
N GLU A 84 -4.02 -9.22 11.38
CA GLU A 84 -3.18 -9.13 12.59
C GLU A 84 -4.04 -8.79 13.83
N GLY A 85 -5.27 -9.31 13.88
CA GLY A 85 -6.21 -9.08 14.99
C GLY A 85 -6.92 -7.74 14.88
N ASP A 86 -6.41 -6.73 15.59
CA ASP A 86 -6.96 -5.36 15.66
C ASP A 86 -6.58 -4.50 14.44
N ARG A 87 -5.83 -5.08 13.50
CA ARG A 87 -5.36 -4.40 12.29
C ARG A 87 -5.23 -5.37 11.12
N VAL A 88 -5.14 -4.81 9.94
CA VAL A 88 -4.84 -5.52 8.70
C VAL A 88 -3.59 -4.94 8.07
N ARG A 89 -2.70 -5.82 7.61
CA ARG A 89 -1.53 -5.43 6.83
C ARG A 89 -1.63 -5.95 5.40
N TYR A 90 -1.36 -5.10 4.42
CA TYR A 90 -1.17 -5.49 3.05
C TYR A 90 0.28 -5.29 2.67
N ARG A 91 0.90 -6.33 2.12
CA ARG A 91 2.14 -6.17 1.36
C ARG A 91 1.71 -5.93 -0.08
N TYR A 92 2.03 -4.79 -0.65
CA TYR A 92 1.54 -4.34 -1.95
C TYR A 92 2.70 -3.86 -2.81
N ALA A 93 2.80 -4.38 -4.03
CA ALA A 93 3.80 -3.95 -5.01
C ALA A 93 3.14 -3.75 -6.37
N SER A 94 3.64 -2.77 -7.12
CA SER A 94 3.18 -2.50 -8.48
C SER A 94 4.33 -1.93 -9.30
N CYS A 95 4.41 -2.27 -10.58
CA CYS A 95 5.45 -1.76 -11.48
C CYS A 95 4.91 -1.44 -12.88
N LYS A 96 5.67 -0.60 -13.59
CA LYS A 96 5.51 -0.25 -15.00
C LYS A 96 6.13 -1.33 -15.91
N GLU A 97 5.92 -1.21 -17.21
CA GLU A 97 6.49 -2.13 -18.22
C GLU A 97 8.02 -2.23 -18.17
N ASN A 98 8.71 -1.14 -17.83
CA ASN A 98 10.16 -1.10 -17.66
C ASN A 98 10.65 -1.71 -16.32
N LYS A 99 9.77 -2.37 -15.56
CA LYS A 99 10.02 -2.97 -14.24
C LYS A 99 10.29 -1.99 -13.11
N GLU A 100 10.32 -0.68 -13.37
CA GLU A 100 10.36 0.31 -12.30
C GLU A 100 9.03 0.32 -11.55
N GLY A 101 9.10 0.26 -10.22
CA GLY A 101 7.91 0.16 -9.41
C GLY A 101 8.14 0.52 -7.95
N PHE A 102 7.12 0.27 -7.16
CA PHE A 102 7.19 0.43 -5.72
C PHE A 102 6.79 -0.86 -5.01
N TYR A 103 7.25 -0.95 -3.78
CA TYR A 103 6.75 -1.88 -2.78
C TYR A 103 6.35 -1.06 -1.57
N CYS A 104 5.20 -1.37 -0.99
CA CYS A 104 4.73 -0.74 0.23
C CYS A 104 4.00 -1.71 1.15
N ASP A 105 4.11 -1.44 2.44
CA ASP A 105 3.30 -2.06 3.48
C ASP A 105 2.18 -1.08 3.85
N ILE A 106 0.93 -1.48 3.63
CA ILE A 106 -0.25 -0.74 4.06
C ILE A 106 -0.70 -1.35 5.38
N VAL A 107 -0.73 -0.58 6.45
CA VAL A 107 -1.19 -1.00 7.78
C VAL A 107 -2.46 -0.22 8.10
N ILE A 108 -3.55 -0.91 8.39
CA ILE A 108 -4.86 -0.31 8.68
C ILE A 108 -5.36 -0.82 10.03
N GLY A 109 -5.59 0.09 10.97
CA GLY A 109 -6.11 -0.19 12.31
C GLY A 109 -6.95 0.95 12.87
#